data_AF-A0A0D2SH22-F1
#
_entry.id   AF-A0A0D2SH22-F1
#
_cell.length_a   1.000
_cell.length_b   1.000
_cell.length_c   1.000
_cell.angle_alpha   90.00
_cell.angle_beta   90.00
_cell.angle_gamma   90.00
#
_symmetry.space_group_name_H-M   'P 1'
#
loop_
_entity.id
_entity.type
_entity.pdbx_description
1 polymer ?
#
loop_
_entity_poly.entity_id
_entity_poly.type
_entity_poly.pdbx_seq_one_letter_code
_entity_poly.pdbx_strand_id
1 'polypeptide(L)'
;MGSEGPAAVTIHVTGFKKFHGVSENPTETIVSNLKEYTEKKGLPKGVILGSCSVLETAGQGALPQLYQALQSALTGKDSESSCSGRIIWLHFGVNSGASRFAVERQAANEATFRCPDEMGWKPQMVEFHV
;
A
#
# COMPACT_ATOMS: atom_id res chain seq x y z
N MET A 1 26.11 21.33 -20.69
CA MET A 1 24.88 20.73 -21.26
C MET A 1 24.37 19.71 -20.26
N GLY A 2 23.53 20.16 -19.31
CA GLY A 2 23.06 19.33 -18.19
C GLY A 2 22.01 18.34 -18.66
N SER A 3 22.28 17.05 -18.48
CA SER A 3 21.25 16.02 -18.58
C SER A 3 20.46 16.04 -17.28
N GLU A 4 19.28 16.65 -17.28
CA GLU A 4 18.32 16.39 -16.21
C GLU A 4 17.96 14.91 -16.26
N GLY A 5 18.37 14.16 -15.23
CA GLY A 5 17.98 12.77 -15.09
C GLY A 5 16.46 12.63 -14.96
N PRO A 6 15.90 11.43 -15.16
CA PRO A 6 14.47 11.20 -14.99
C PRO A 6 14.01 11.68 -13.60
N ALA A 7 12.85 12.35 -13.54
CA ALA A 7 12.27 12.80 -12.29
C ALA A 7 12.14 11.64 -11.29
N ALA A 8 12.51 11.90 -10.03
CA ALA A 8 12.45 10.89 -9.00
C ALA A 8 11.01 10.37 -8.79
N VAL A 9 10.89 9.07 -8.57
CA VAL A 9 9.62 8.37 -8.30
C VAL A 9 9.66 7.84 -6.89
N THR A 10 8.72 8.27 -6.05
CA THR A 10 8.56 7.76 -4.68
C THR A 10 7.46 6.72 -4.64
N ILE A 11 7.76 5.52 -4.16
CA ILE A 11 6.80 4.42 -4.04
C ILE A 11 6.46 4.21 -2.56
N HIS A 12 5.19 4.38 -2.22
CA HIS A 12 4.64 4.05 -0.91
C HIS A 12 3.95 2.71 -0.99
N VAL A 13 4.23 1.83 -0.03
CA VAL A 13 3.79 0.44 -0.06
C VAL A 13 2.94 0.16 1.16
N THR A 14 1.80 -0.50 0.93
CA THR A 14 0.98 -1.04 2.01
C THR A 14 0.77 -2.53 1.87
N GLY A 15 0.56 -3.19 3.00
CA GLY A 15 0.14 -4.58 3.10
C GLY A 15 -0.90 -4.70 4.22
N PHE A 16 -1.35 -5.92 4.49
CA PHE A 16 -2.36 -6.16 5.51
C PHE A 16 -1.87 -7.13 6.57
N LYS A 17 -2.32 -6.94 7.81
CA LYS A 17 -2.10 -7.89 8.90
C LYS A 17 -2.77 -9.25 8.61
N LYS A 18 -2.49 -10.22 9.46
CA LYS A 18 -3.25 -11.49 9.51
C LYS A 18 -4.76 -11.27 9.61
N PHE A 19 -5.53 -12.27 9.16
CA PHE A 19 -6.98 -12.29 9.30
C PHE A 19 -7.53 -13.72 9.31
N HIS A 20 -8.83 -13.87 9.50
CA HIS A 20 -9.54 -15.14 9.55
C HIS A 20 -9.06 -16.16 8.49
N GLY A 21 -8.48 -17.27 8.95
CA GLY A 21 -7.98 -18.34 8.08
C GLY A 21 -6.58 -18.14 7.49
N VAL A 22 -5.93 -17.01 7.75
CA VAL A 22 -4.56 -16.68 7.31
C VAL A 22 -3.74 -16.24 8.52
N SER A 23 -3.14 -17.21 9.21
CA SER A 23 -2.33 -16.98 10.42
C SER A 23 -1.07 -16.14 10.16
N GLU A 24 -0.55 -16.21 8.93
CA GLU A 24 0.58 -15.44 8.44
C GLU A 24 0.21 -14.83 7.09
N ASN A 25 0.10 -13.50 7.03
CA ASN A 25 -0.20 -12.81 5.80
C ASN A 25 1.12 -12.50 5.06
N PRO A 26 1.37 -13.05 3.85
CA PRO A 26 2.62 -12.82 3.13
C PRO A 26 2.85 -11.33 2.82
N THR A 27 1.78 -10.53 2.73
CA THR A 27 1.91 -9.08 2.47
C THR A 27 2.48 -8.33 3.67
N GLU A 28 2.15 -8.74 4.90
CA GLU A 28 2.76 -8.19 6.13
C GLU A 28 4.27 -8.46 6.15
N THR A 29 4.68 -9.69 5.82
CA THR A 29 6.09 -10.07 5.73
C THR A 29 6.83 -9.28 4.65
N ILE A 30 6.25 -9.14 3.45
CA ILE A 30 6.87 -8.38 2.35
C ILE A 30 7.09 -6.93 2.78
N VAL A 31 6.04 -6.27 3.28
CA VAL A 31 6.09 -4.84 3.58
C VAL A 31 6.99 -4.53 4.77
N SER A 32 6.99 -5.39 5.79
CA SER A 32 7.86 -5.20 6.97
C SER A 32 9.35 -5.35 6.63
N ASN A 33 9.69 -6.23 5.69
CA ASN A 33 11.08 -6.49 5.30
C ASN A 33 11.58 -5.60 4.16
N LEU A 34 10.68 -4.89 3.45
CA LEU A 34 11.01 -4.17 2.22
C LEU A 34 12.08 -3.10 2.43
N LYS A 35 11.99 -2.35 3.54
CA LYS A 35 12.97 -1.32 3.88
C LYS A 35 14.39 -1.90 3.98
N GLU A 36 14.59 -2.88 4.84
CA GLU A 36 15.88 -3.55 5.02
C GLU A 36 16.37 -4.21 3.72
N TYR A 37 15.45 -4.81 2.94
CA TYR A 37 15.78 -5.39 1.65
C TYR A 37 16.34 -4.34 0.67
N THR A 38 15.69 -3.18 0.57
CA THR A 38 16.13 -2.09 -0.32
C THR A 38 17.41 -1.42 0.15
N GLU A 39 17.67 -1.35 1.45
CA GLU A 39 18.96 -0.88 1.99
C GLU A 39 20.10 -1.83 1.61
N LYS A 40 19.86 -3.14 1.64
CA LYS A 40 20.86 -4.17 1.28
C LYS A 40 21.08 -4.31 -0.22
N LYS A 41 20.02 -4.20 -1.03
CA LYS A 41 20.07 -4.46 -2.48
C LYS A 41 20.15 -3.20 -3.33
N GLY A 42 19.87 -2.04 -2.73
CA GLY A 42 19.70 -0.79 -3.43
C GLY A 42 18.38 -0.72 -4.19
N LEU A 43 18.10 0.45 -4.74
CA LEU A 43 16.98 0.71 -5.64
C LEU A 43 17.51 1.18 -7.00
N PRO A 44 16.73 1.00 -8.08
CA PRO A 44 17.05 1.61 -9.37
C PRO A 44 17.22 3.13 -9.24
N LYS A 45 18.10 3.71 -10.07
CA LYS A 45 18.31 5.17 -10.08
C LYS A 45 16.99 5.90 -10.31
N GLY A 46 16.73 6.91 -9.48
CA GLY A 46 15.50 7.71 -9.54
C GLY A 46 14.29 7.05 -8.88
N VAL A 47 14.44 5.90 -8.21
CA VAL A 47 13.38 5.29 -7.39
C VAL A 47 13.70 5.47 -5.92
N ILE A 48 12.72 5.97 -5.18
CA ILE A 48 12.78 6.19 -3.73
C ILE A 48 11.71 5.32 -3.09
N LEU A 49 12.09 4.53 -2.09
CA LEU A 49 11.12 3.87 -1.22
C LEU A 49 10.62 4.90 -0.22
N GLY A 50 9.32 5.18 -0.26
CA GLY A 50 8.62 6.03 0.69
C GLY A 50 8.26 5.24 1.96
N SER A 51 7.00 5.34 2.38
CA SER A 51 6.50 4.61 3.54
C SER A 51 6.22 3.14 3.22
N CYS A 52 6.45 2.28 4.21
CA CYS A 52 5.99 0.89 4.24
C CYS A 52 5.03 0.76 5.42
N SER A 53 3.76 0.47 5.18
CA SER A 53 2.73 0.45 6.24
C SER A 53 1.89 -0.81 6.19
N VAL A 54 1.78 -1.51 7.32
CA VAL A 54 0.91 -2.68 7.45
C VAL A 54 -0.41 -2.23 8.06
N LEU A 55 -1.49 -2.36 7.29
CA LEU A 55 -2.84 -1.96 7.66
C LEU A 55 -3.58 -3.09 8.38
N GLU A 56 -4.53 -2.73 9.24
CA GLU A 56 -5.49 -3.69 9.79
C GLU A 56 -6.30 -4.34 8.67
N THR A 57 -6.62 -5.64 8.80
CA THR A 57 -7.56 -6.31 7.89
C THR A 57 -8.99 -6.06 8.33
N ALA A 58 -9.36 -4.78 8.37
CA ALA A 58 -10.67 -4.29 8.74
C ALA A 58 -11.05 -3.16 7.80
N GLY A 59 -12.20 -3.25 7.14
CA GLY A 59 -12.56 -2.32 6.06
C GLY A 59 -12.66 -0.88 6.58
N GLN A 60 -13.52 -0.64 7.58
CA GLN A 60 -13.61 0.66 8.25
C GLN A 60 -12.44 0.90 9.20
N GLY A 61 -11.96 -0.14 9.89
CA GLY A 61 -10.88 -0.05 10.88
C GLY A 61 -9.53 0.40 10.29
N ALA A 62 -9.28 0.14 9.01
CA ALA A 62 -8.04 0.55 8.34
C ALA A 62 -8.04 1.99 7.82
N LEU A 63 -9.22 2.63 7.69
CA LEU A 63 -9.34 3.97 7.09
C LEU A 63 -8.46 5.03 7.75
N PRO A 64 -8.38 5.14 9.10
CA PRO A 64 -7.53 6.16 9.72
C PRO A 64 -6.05 5.98 9.36
N GLN A 65 -5.54 4.75 9.37
CA GLN A 65 -4.15 4.44 9.02
C GLN A 65 -3.88 4.68 7.54
N LEU A 66 -4.83 4.31 6.66
CA LEU A 66 -4.73 4.56 5.23
C LEU A 66 -4.69 6.07 4.94
N TYR A 67 -5.60 6.86 5.50
CA TYR A 67 -5.60 8.31 5.30
C TYR A 67 -4.35 8.98 5.85
N GLN A 68 -3.88 8.56 7.02
CA GLN A 68 -2.62 9.05 7.58
C GLN A 68 -1.45 8.75 6.63
N ALA A 69 -1.36 7.53 6.10
CA ALA A 69 -0.31 7.15 5.14
C ALA A 69 -0.38 8.03 3.88
N LEU A 70 -1.57 8.18 3.30
CA LEU A 70 -1.82 9.02 2.12
C LEU A 70 -1.43 10.48 2.35
N GLN A 71 -1.85 11.07 3.47
CA GLN A 71 -1.53 12.46 3.81
C GLN A 71 -0.05 12.69 4.06
N SER A 72 0.62 11.77 4.77
CA SER A 72 2.05 11.90 5.11
C SER A 72 2.95 11.96 3.87
N ALA A 73 2.55 11.29 2.78
CA ALA A 73 3.28 11.34 1.52
C ALA A 73 3.10 12.67 0.76
N LEU A 74 2.03 13.41 1.04
CA LEU A 74 1.75 14.70 0.40
C LEU A 74 2.43 15.85 1.15
N THR A 75 2.49 15.80 2.47
CA THR A 75 3.03 16.87 3.33
C THR A 75 4.56 16.90 3.40
N GLY A 76 5.26 15.85 3.00
CA GLY A 76 6.74 15.80 2.98
C GLY A 76 7.44 16.65 1.91
N LYS A 77 6.72 17.54 1.20
CA LYS A 77 7.25 18.35 0.10
C LYS A 77 7.83 19.71 0.50
N ASP A 78 7.87 20.05 1.79
CA ASP A 78 8.26 21.38 2.27
C ASP A 78 9.78 21.57 2.53
N SER A 79 10.66 20.88 1.81
CA SER A 79 12.10 21.16 1.85
C SER A 79 12.76 21.10 0.47
N GLU A 80 12.81 22.27 -0.17
CA GLU A 80 13.84 22.75 -1.11
C GLU A 80 14.35 21.81 -2.24
N SER A 81 13.56 20.86 -2.74
CA SER A 81 13.88 20.21 -4.01
C SER A 81 12.74 20.37 -5.01
N SER A 82 13.01 21.11 -6.07
CA SER A 82 12.15 21.37 -7.23
C SER A 82 11.82 20.12 -8.07
N CYS A 83 12.12 18.92 -7.58
CA CYS A 83 11.67 17.69 -8.21
C CYS A 83 10.22 17.43 -7.79
N SER A 84 9.29 17.76 -8.68
CA SER A 84 7.88 17.33 -8.65
C SER A 84 7.77 15.80 -8.80
N GLY A 85 8.33 15.08 -7.83
CA GLY A 85 8.47 13.64 -7.86
C GLY A 85 7.12 12.95 -8.01
N ARG A 86 7.08 11.94 -8.88
CA ARG A 86 5.89 11.13 -9.11
C ARG A 86 5.70 10.22 -7.90
N ILE A 87 4.51 10.27 -7.30
CA ILE A 87 4.15 9.37 -6.18
C ILE A 87 3.40 8.17 -6.76
N ILE A 88 3.81 6.96 -6.38
CA ILE A 88 3.13 5.70 -6.68
C ILE A 88 2.70 5.07 -5.37
N TRP A 89 1.43 4.65 -5.31
CA TRP A 89 0.88 3.85 -4.23
C TRP A 89 0.78 2.40 -4.67
N LEU A 90 1.43 1.51 -3.94
CA LEU A 90 1.39 0.06 -4.18
C LEU A 90 0.70 -0.61 -2.98
N HIS A 91 -0.47 -1.18 -3.23
CA HIS A 91 -1.23 -1.90 -2.21
C HIS A 91 -1.12 -3.41 -2.47
N PHE A 92 -0.49 -4.14 -1.55
CA PHE A 92 -0.46 -5.59 -1.59
C PHE A 92 -1.66 -6.18 -0.87
N GLY A 93 -2.32 -7.15 -1.51
CA GLY A 93 -3.33 -8.02 -0.90
C GLY A 93 -2.94 -9.48 -1.08
N VAL A 94 -3.52 -10.36 -0.27
CA VAL A 94 -3.34 -11.82 -0.41
C VAL A 94 -4.57 -12.44 -1.05
N ASN A 95 -4.33 -13.30 -2.03
CA ASN A 95 -5.33 -14.18 -2.63
C ASN A 95 -4.84 -15.62 -2.46
N SER A 96 -5.41 -16.35 -1.50
CA SER A 96 -4.96 -17.71 -1.14
C SER A 96 -5.10 -18.75 -2.26
N GLY A 97 -5.95 -18.48 -3.26
CA GLY A 97 -6.10 -19.35 -4.43
C GLY A 97 -5.15 -19.03 -5.59
N ALA A 98 -4.36 -17.96 -5.51
CA ALA A 98 -3.49 -17.52 -6.60
C ALA A 98 -2.10 -18.16 -6.51
N SER A 99 -1.56 -18.60 -7.65
CA SER A 99 -0.19 -19.15 -7.74
C SER A 99 0.86 -18.13 -8.19
N ARG A 100 0.46 -16.87 -8.42
CA ARG A 100 1.31 -15.80 -8.94
C ARG A 100 0.75 -14.44 -8.55
N PHE A 101 1.58 -13.41 -8.64
CA PHE A 101 1.12 -12.02 -8.54
C PHE A 101 0.18 -11.66 -9.70
N ALA A 102 -0.80 -10.82 -9.38
CA ALA A 102 -1.71 -10.21 -10.33
C ALA A 102 -1.80 -8.72 -10.05
N VAL A 103 -2.02 -7.92 -11.09
CA VAL A 103 -2.30 -6.49 -10.96
C VAL A 103 -3.80 -6.30 -11.13
N GLU A 104 -4.45 -5.82 -10.08
CA GLU A 104 -5.86 -5.48 -10.15
C GLU A 104 -6.08 -4.31 -11.10
N ARG A 105 -7.01 -4.47 -12.04
CA ARG A 105 -7.28 -3.48 -13.10
C ARG A 105 -8.44 -2.56 -12.75
N GLN A 106 -9.21 -2.91 -11.74
CA GLN A 106 -10.44 -2.23 -11.35
C GLN A 106 -10.69 -2.41 -9.85
N ALA A 107 -11.17 -1.34 -9.21
CA ALA A 107 -11.79 -1.39 -7.90
C ALA A 107 -13.29 -1.07 -8.06
N ALA A 108 -14.16 -1.85 -7.43
CA ALA A 108 -15.61 -1.63 -7.46
C ALA A 108 -16.04 -0.74 -6.29
N ASN A 109 -17.05 0.12 -6.50
CA ASN A 109 -17.64 0.94 -5.45
C ASN A 109 -18.63 0.13 -4.58
N GLU A 110 -18.21 -1.04 -4.09
CA GLU A 110 -19.06 -1.93 -3.31
C GLU A 110 -18.22 -2.73 -2.31
N ALA A 111 -18.74 -2.85 -1.08
CA ALA A 111 -18.25 -3.75 -0.06
C ALA A 111 -19.25 -4.91 0.13
N THR A 112 -18.84 -6.11 -0.26
CA THR A 112 -19.56 -7.36 -0.01
C THR A 112 -18.58 -8.41 0.51
N PHE A 113 -18.68 -8.79 1.79
CA PHE A 113 -17.76 -9.76 2.40
C PHE A 113 -18.43 -11.11 2.65
N ARG A 114 -17.71 -12.19 2.32
CA ARG A 114 -18.16 -13.58 2.56
C ARG A 114 -18.11 -13.94 4.05
N CYS A 115 -17.11 -13.43 4.77
CA CYS A 115 -16.93 -13.56 6.21
C CYS A 115 -16.76 -12.16 6.83
N PRO A 116 -16.98 -12.01 8.14
CA PRO A 116 -16.63 -10.78 8.84
C PRO A 116 -15.14 -10.46 8.69
N ASP A 117 -14.80 -9.18 8.71
CA ASP A 117 -13.42 -8.73 8.89
C ASP A 117 -12.96 -8.90 10.35
N GLU A 118 -11.71 -8.51 10.66
CA GLU A 118 -11.14 -8.70 12.01
C GLU A 118 -11.85 -7.87 13.10
N MET A 119 -12.68 -6.89 12.74
CA MET A 119 -13.51 -6.12 13.66
C MET A 119 -14.98 -6.55 13.63
N GLY A 120 -15.31 -7.64 12.94
CA GLY A 120 -16.65 -8.20 12.87
C GLY A 120 -17.56 -7.53 11.83
N TRP A 121 -17.06 -6.62 11.00
CA TRP A 121 -17.86 -5.97 9.96
C TRP A 121 -18.03 -6.90 8.76
N LYS A 122 -19.29 -7.17 8.39
CA LYS A 122 -19.65 -8.01 7.23
C LYS A 122 -20.70 -7.29 6.37
N PRO A 123 -20.31 -6.31 5.55
CA PRO A 123 -21.23 -5.59 4.69
C PRO A 123 -21.80 -6.52 3.60
N GLN A 124 -23.02 -6.21 3.17
CA GLN A 124 -23.71 -6.87 2.07
C GLN A 124 -24.19 -5.77 1.10
N MET A 125 -23.56 -5.64 -0.07
CA MET A 125 -23.89 -4.64 -1.09
C MET A 125 -23.88 -3.19 -0.55
N VAL A 126 -22.88 -2.84 0.26
CA VAL A 126 -22.73 -1.47 0.77
C VAL A 126 -21.85 -0.66 -0.17
N GLU A 127 -22.34 0.47 -0.67
CA GLU A 127 -21.54 1.39 -1.49
C GLU A 127 -20.62 2.26 -0.64
N PHE A 128 -19.41 2.55 -1.12
CA PHE A 128 -18.57 3.55 -0.48
C PHE A 128 -19.08 4.94 -0.88
N HIS A 129 -19.34 5.77 0.14
CA HIS A 129 -19.69 7.17 -0.06
C HIS A 129 -18.37 7.95 -0.13
N VAL A 130 -18.12 8.59 -1.27
CA VAL A 130 -16.90 9.36 -1.56
C VAL A 130 -17.13 10.83 -1.27
#